data_AF-A0A4Y2IZV9-F1
#
_entry.id   AF-A0A4Y2IZV9-F1
#
_cell.length_a   1.000
_cell.length_b   1.000
_cell.length_c   1.000
_cell.angle_alpha   90.00
_cell.angle_beta   90.00
_cell.angle_gamma   90.00
#
_symmetry.space_group_name_H-M   'P 1'
#
loop_
_entity.id
_entity.type
_entity.pdbx_description
1 polymer ?
#
loop_
_entity_poly.entity_id
_entity_poly.type
_entity_poly.pdbx_seq_one_letter_code
_entity_poly.pdbx_strand_id
1 'polypeptide(L)'
;MNVFLKPFVTELSNLSRSGFKWINATNSKQIVTKVFPIICSTDAPARAAIQNFIQYNGKYGCGFCQHSGERVEKGKGFCRIYPLQQPLPESRSFEQCVNFAEEASLTLKAVHGVKGPTELMKFYPNFDLVQSFVPDYMHAVLLGVVRQIMSLWIQTSSNDFSIN
;
A
#
# COMPACT_ATOMS: atom_id res chain seq x y z
N MET A 1 -0.29 7.37 -12.31
CA MET A 1 -1.40 6.62 -11.69
C MET A 1 -2.65 7.46 -11.51
N ASN A 2 -2.56 8.68 -10.94
CA ASN A 2 -3.73 9.54 -10.71
C ASN A 2 -4.65 9.77 -11.92
N VAL A 3 -4.08 9.95 -13.13
CA VAL A 3 -4.87 10.09 -14.36
C VAL A 3 -5.82 8.90 -14.59
N PHE A 4 -5.37 7.68 -14.29
CA PHE A 4 -6.17 6.46 -14.43
C PHE A 4 -7.16 6.26 -13.28
N LEU A 5 -6.80 6.71 -12.07
CA LEU A 5 -7.68 6.59 -10.90
C LEU A 5 -8.80 7.62 -10.90
N LYS A 6 -8.63 8.77 -11.55
CA LYS A 6 -9.60 9.87 -11.50
C LYS A 6 -11.01 9.48 -11.98
N PRO A 7 -11.21 8.78 -13.12
CA PRO A 7 -12.54 8.31 -13.52
C PRO A 7 -13.16 7.36 -12.50
N PHE A 8 -12.37 6.40 -12.00
CA PHE A 8 -12.80 5.44 -10.98
C PHE A 8 -13.23 6.14 -9.68
N VAL A 9 -12.43 7.09 -9.20
CA VAL A 9 -12.74 7.85 -7.97
C VAL A 9 -13.98 8.71 -8.15
N THR A 10 -14.14 9.32 -9.31
CA THR A 10 -15.32 10.14 -9.63
C THR A 10 -16.59 9.27 -9.61
N GLU A 11 -16.57 8.12 -10.27
CA GLU A 11 -17.73 7.23 -10.34
C GLU A 11 -18.09 6.66 -8.96
N LEU A 12 -17.11 6.14 -8.22
CA LEU A 12 -17.34 5.65 -6.87
C LEU A 12 -17.81 6.73 -5.89
N SER A 13 -17.34 7.97 -6.04
CA SER A 13 -17.83 9.09 -5.22
C SER A 13 -19.31 9.39 -5.51
N ASN A 14 -19.75 9.21 -6.75
CA ASN A 14 -21.17 9.29 -7.09
C ASN A 14 -21.95 8.10 -6.49
N LEU A 15 -21.45 6.88 -6.65
CA LEU A 15 -22.09 5.68 -6.10
C LEU A 15 -22.15 5.67 -4.56
N SER A 16 -21.18 6.26 -3.87
CA SER A 16 -21.21 6.36 -2.40
C SER A 16 -22.20 7.43 -1.92
N ARG A 17 -22.31 8.55 -2.66
CA ARG A 17 -23.21 9.66 -2.30
C ARG A 17 -24.66 9.39 -2.68
N SER A 18 -24.92 9.12 -3.95
CA SER A 18 -26.28 8.94 -4.50
C SER A 18 -26.69 7.47 -4.66
N GLY A 19 -25.74 6.55 -4.76
CA GLY A 19 -26.03 5.16 -5.09
C GLY A 19 -26.59 4.98 -6.50
N PHE A 20 -27.05 3.76 -6.78
CA PHE A 20 -27.79 3.44 -8.00
C PHE A 20 -29.14 2.81 -7.66
N LYS A 21 -30.13 3.04 -8.53
CA LYS A 21 -31.51 2.59 -8.36
C LYS A 21 -31.73 1.30 -9.14
N TRP A 22 -32.41 0.34 -8.54
CA TRP A 22 -32.85 -0.88 -9.20
C TRP A 22 -34.19 -1.37 -8.63
N ILE A 23 -34.89 -2.21 -9.38
CA ILE A 23 -36.17 -2.78 -8.95
C ILE A 23 -35.90 -4.21 -8.47
N ASN A 24 -36.31 -4.51 -7.23
CA ASN A 24 -36.16 -5.85 -6.70
C ASN A 24 -37.15 -6.81 -7.35
N ALA A 25 -36.64 -7.86 -7.99
CA ALA A 25 -37.44 -8.84 -8.71
C ALA A 25 -38.45 -9.59 -7.81
N THR A 26 -38.18 -9.72 -6.50
CA THR A 26 -39.04 -10.49 -5.59
C THR A 26 -40.25 -9.70 -5.08
N ASN A 27 -40.15 -8.37 -4.95
CA ASN A 27 -41.20 -7.56 -4.33
C ASN A 27 -41.55 -6.28 -5.13
N SER A 28 -40.98 -6.10 -6.32
CA SER A 28 -41.16 -4.95 -7.20
C SER A 28 -40.88 -3.58 -6.55
N LYS A 29 -40.17 -3.55 -5.42
CA LYS A 29 -39.79 -2.29 -4.76
C LYS A 29 -38.55 -1.69 -5.40
N GLN A 30 -38.55 -0.37 -5.56
CA GLN A 30 -37.36 0.37 -5.93
C GLN A 30 -36.40 0.42 -4.72
N ILE A 31 -35.16 0.01 -4.93
CA ILE A 31 -34.08 0.04 -3.94
C ILE A 31 -32.99 0.97 -4.43
N VAL A 32 -32.40 1.73 -3.49
CA VAL A 32 -31.19 2.52 -3.72
C VAL A 32 -30.03 1.81 -3.03
N THR A 33 -29.05 1.36 -3.79
CA THR A 33 -27.84 0.74 -3.26
C THR A 33 -26.66 1.71 -3.36
N LYS A 34 -25.99 1.95 -2.23
CA LYS A 34 -24.76 2.74 -2.16
C LYS A 34 -23.53 1.84 -2.15
N VAL A 35 -22.45 2.30 -2.77
CA VAL A 35 -21.20 1.53 -2.89
C VAL A 35 -20.08 2.27 -2.19
N PHE A 36 -19.35 1.57 -1.32
CA PHE A 36 -18.20 2.11 -0.59
C PHE A 36 -16.98 1.20 -0.80
N PRO A 37 -15.81 1.74 -1.18
CA PRO A 37 -14.56 0.98 -1.13
C PRO A 37 -14.14 0.82 0.34
N ILE A 38 -13.87 -0.42 0.76
CA ILE A 38 -13.48 -0.71 2.15
C ILE A 38 -12.03 -1.20 2.21
N ILE A 39 -11.64 -2.10 1.30
CA ILE A 39 -10.35 -2.79 1.31
C ILE A 39 -9.74 -2.77 -0.09
N CYS A 40 -8.41 -2.60 -0.16
CA CYS A 40 -7.61 -2.79 -1.35
C CYS A 40 -6.48 -3.79 -1.08
N SER A 41 -6.57 -4.98 -1.69
CA SER A 41 -5.49 -5.98 -1.67
C SER A 41 -4.69 -5.88 -2.96
N THR A 42 -3.42 -5.50 -2.83
CA THR A 42 -2.49 -5.38 -3.96
C THR A 42 -1.08 -5.79 -3.51
N ASP A 43 -0.26 -6.25 -4.45
CA ASP A 43 1.15 -6.52 -4.19
C ASP A 43 1.91 -5.22 -3.86
N ALA A 44 3.13 -5.33 -3.34
CA ALA A 44 3.88 -4.16 -2.87
C ALA A 44 4.18 -3.12 -3.98
N PRO A 45 4.59 -3.51 -5.21
CA PRO A 45 4.77 -2.57 -6.31
C PRO A 45 3.48 -1.82 -6.70
N ALA A 46 2.35 -2.52 -6.87
CA ALA A 46 1.10 -1.88 -7.26
C ALA A 46 0.56 -0.98 -6.13
N ARG A 47 0.65 -1.43 -4.87
CA ARG A 47 0.28 -0.63 -3.70
C ARG A 47 1.04 0.71 -3.68
N ALA A 48 2.36 0.69 -3.85
CA ALA A 48 3.16 1.91 -3.91
C ALA A 48 2.76 2.82 -5.09
N ALA A 49 2.44 2.25 -6.25
CA ALA A 49 1.99 3.03 -7.41
C ALA A 49 0.63 3.70 -7.18
N ILE A 50 -0.32 2.99 -6.58
CA ILE A 50 -1.69 3.44 -6.30
C ILE A 50 -1.71 4.47 -5.17
N GLN A 51 -0.96 4.23 -4.08
CA GLN A 51 -0.82 5.17 -2.97
C GLN A 51 0.02 6.41 -3.34
N ASN A 52 0.67 6.40 -4.51
CA ASN A 52 1.67 7.38 -4.92
C ASN A 52 2.88 7.46 -3.96
N PHE A 53 3.32 6.31 -3.45
CA PHE A 53 4.50 6.15 -2.62
C PHE A 53 5.71 5.68 -3.45
N ILE A 54 6.90 5.77 -2.87
CA ILE A 54 8.09 5.08 -3.38
C ILE A 54 7.93 3.56 -3.16
N GLN A 55 8.59 2.76 -3.99
CA GLN A 55 8.54 1.31 -3.87
C GLN A 55 9.29 0.80 -2.63
N TYR A 56 9.07 -0.47 -2.27
CA TYR A 56 9.61 -1.14 -1.08
C TYR A 56 11.15 -1.10 -0.97
N ASN A 57 11.87 -0.90 -2.07
CA ASN A 57 13.33 -0.75 -2.13
C ASN A 57 13.84 0.66 -1.76
N GLY A 58 12.95 1.63 -1.62
CA GLY A 58 13.26 2.99 -1.19
C GLY A 58 13.56 3.09 0.31
N LYS A 59 14.13 4.23 0.75
CA LYS A 59 14.48 4.44 2.18
C LYS A 59 13.26 4.34 3.10
N TYR A 60 12.12 4.89 2.70
CA TYR A 60 10.85 4.81 3.43
C TYR A 60 9.80 4.07 2.58
N GLY A 61 10.16 2.87 2.11
CA GLY A 61 9.36 2.12 1.13
C GLY A 61 8.17 1.36 1.72
N CYS A 62 8.06 1.25 3.05
CA CYS A 62 6.90 0.62 3.69
C CYS A 62 5.67 1.51 3.57
N GLY A 63 4.55 0.95 3.09
CA GLY A 63 3.26 1.64 3.02
C GLY A 63 2.51 1.71 4.36
N PHE A 64 2.97 0.98 5.38
CA PHE A 64 2.28 0.85 6.68
C PHE A 64 2.95 1.60 7.81
N CYS A 65 4.28 1.74 7.79
CA CYS A 65 5.06 2.39 8.84
C CYS A 65 6.10 3.34 8.26
N GLN A 66 6.72 4.15 9.12
CA GLN A 66 7.75 5.12 8.78
C GLN A 66 9.18 4.57 8.95
N HIS A 67 9.34 3.25 8.95
CA HIS A 67 10.66 2.63 9.10
C HIS A 67 11.60 3.04 7.97
N SER A 68 12.74 3.65 8.34
CA SER A 68 13.81 3.91 7.40
C SER A 68 14.63 2.64 7.18
N GLY A 69 14.62 2.11 5.98
CA GLY A 69 15.48 0.99 5.60
C GLY A 69 16.92 1.41 5.38
N GLU A 70 17.84 0.48 5.64
CA GLU A 70 19.28 0.63 5.49
C GLU A 70 19.75 0.03 4.17
N ARG A 71 20.69 0.70 3.51
CA ARG A 71 21.27 0.20 2.26
C ARG A 71 22.48 -0.64 2.62
N VAL A 72 22.47 -1.92 2.27
CA VAL A 72 23.57 -2.85 2.50
C VAL A 72 24.07 -3.43 1.19
N GLU A 73 25.34 -3.80 1.15
CA GLU A 73 25.93 -4.49 0.00
C GLU A 73 25.37 -5.92 -0.10
N LYS A 74 24.98 -6.33 -1.31
CA LYS A 74 24.55 -7.69 -1.63
C LYS A 74 25.20 -8.11 -2.94
N GLY A 75 26.24 -8.94 -2.85
CA GLY A 75 27.03 -9.35 -4.01
C GLY A 75 27.68 -8.14 -4.70
N LYS A 76 27.43 -7.98 -6.01
CA LYS A 76 27.92 -6.83 -6.80
C LYS A 76 27.00 -5.59 -6.74
N GLY A 77 25.95 -5.64 -5.94
CA GLY A 77 24.93 -4.58 -5.86
C GLY A 77 24.61 -4.18 -4.43
N PHE A 78 23.50 -3.48 -4.27
CA PHE A 78 22.99 -3.07 -2.97
C PHE A 78 21.54 -3.51 -2.82
N CYS A 79 21.15 -3.92 -1.62
CA CYS A 79 19.75 -4.10 -1.27
C CYS A 79 19.36 -3.15 -0.13
N ARG A 80 18.06 -2.96 0.04
CA ARG A 80 17.47 -2.24 1.16
C ARG A 80 16.95 -3.27 2.15
N ILE A 81 17.42 -3.20 3.39
CA ILE A 81 16.91 -4.02 4.49
C ILE A 81 16.17 -3.15 5.50
N TYR A 82 15.29 -3.77 6.28
CA TYR A 82 14.55 -3.13 7.36
C TYR A 82 14.86 -3.89 8.65
N PRO A 83 15.96 -3.56 9.34
CA PRO A 83 16.38 -4.28 10.54
C PRO A 83 15.33 -4.18 11.64
N LEU A 84 15.16 -5.23 12.44
CA LEU A 84 14.27 -5.18 13.59
C LEU A 84 14.76 -4.11 14.57
N GLN A 85 13.90 -3.15 14.88
CA GLN A 85 14.19 -2.04 15.80
C GLN A 85 13.26 -2.13 17.02
N GLN A 86 13.77 -1.73 18.18
CA GLN A 86 12.99 -1.49 19.38
C GLN A 86 13.27 -0.07 19.91
N PRO A 87 12.23 0.77 20.11
CA PRO A 87 10.81 0.49 19.85
C PRO A 87 10.51 0.24 18.36
N LEU A 88 9.37 -0.41 18.09
CA LEU A 88 8.93 -0.64 16.72
C LEU A 88 8.74 0.70 15.98
N PRO A 89 9.01 0.75 14.68
CA PRO A 89 8.78 1.95 13.88
C PRO A 89 7.32 2.40 13.95
N GLU A 90 7.12 3.72 13.96
CA GLU A 90 5.79 4.32 14.00
C GLU A 90 4.94 3.91 12.79
N SER A 91 3.71 3.48 13.03
CA SER A 91 2.71 3.28 11.98
C SER A 91 2.36 4.61 11.32
N ARG A 92 2.13 4.61 10.02
CA ARG A 92 1.63 5.80 9.32
C ARG A 92 0.17 6.04 9.72
N SER A 93 -0.21 7.30 9.82
CA SER A 93 -1.61 7.74 9.84
C SER A 93 -2.00 8.37 8.51
N PHE A 94 -3.31 8.46 8.26
CA PHE A 94 -3.83 9.17 7.09
C PHE A 94 -3.39 10.63 7.09
N GLU A 95 -3.50 11.31 8.24
CA GLU A 95 -3.18 12.72 8.41
C GLU A 95 -1.69 12.99 8.11
N GLN A 96 -0.80 12.13 8.60
CA GLN A 96 0.64 12.19 8.25
C GLN A 96 0.85 12.04 6.74
N CYS A 97 0.15 11.10 6.09
CA CYS A 97 0.30 10.88 4.66
C CYS A 97 -0.20 12.08 3.83
N VAL A 98 -1.23 12.78 4.28
CA VAL A 98 -1.70 14.04 3.66
C VAL A 98 -0.62 15.12 3.80
N ASN A 99 -0.09 15.35 5.00
CA ASN A 99 0.95 16.34 5.23
C ASN A 99 2.20 16.07 4.38
N PHE A 100 2.67 14.82 4.34
CA PHE A 100 3.80 14.42 3.50
C PHE A 100 3.51 14.58 2.01
N ALA A 101 2.27 14.35 1.56
CA ALA A 101 1.87 14.54 0.17
C ALA A 101 1.86 16.02 -0.23
N GLU A 102 1.37 16.90 0.64
CA GLU A 102 1.40 18.35 0.43
C GLU A 102 2.83 18.86 0.36
N GLU A 103 3.67 18.48 1.32
CA GLU A 103 5.09 18.86 1.34
C GLU A 103 5.84 18.31 0.11
N ALA A 104 5.57 17.07 -0.30
CA ALA A 104 6.17 16.49 -1.49
C ALA A 104 5.76 17.22 -2.77
N SER A 105 4.52 17.72 -2.83
CA SER A 105 4.03 18.52 -3.96
C SER A 105 4.70 19.89 -4.04
N LEU A 106 5.02 20.50 -2.89
CA LEU A 106 5.69 21.79 -2.82
C LEU A 106 7.19 21.68 -3.12
N THR A 107 7.85 20.65 -2.58
CA THR A 107 9.30 20.45 -2.68
C THR A 107 9.72 19.69 -3.94
N LEU A 108 8.76 19.08 -4.65
CA LEU A 108 8.97 18.16 -5.77
C LEU A 108 9.87 16.96 -5.41
N LYS A 109 9.93 16.60 -4.13
CA LYS A 109 10.72 15.49 -3.60
C LYS A 109 9.86 14.61 -2.71
N ALA A 110 10.14 13.32 -2.69
CA ALA A 110 9.40 12.42 -1.82
C ALA A 110 9.73 12.69 -0.34
N VAL A 111 8.69 12.81 0.49
CA VAL A 111 8.80 13.04 1.94
C VAL A 111 8.33 11.79 2.67
N HIS A 112 9.20 11.19 3.49
CA HIS A 112 8.95 9.89 4.14
C HIS A 112 8.38 8.83 3.17
N GLY A 113 8.84 8.86 1.92
CA GLY A 113 8.43 7.94 0.86
C GLY A 113 7.08 8.23 0.20
N VAL A 114 6.35 9.28 0.60
CA VAL A 114 5.18 9.80 -0.12
C VAL A 114 5.67 10.71 -1.25
N LYS A 115 5.25 10.47 -2.49
CA LYS A 115 5.68 11.29 -3.65
C LYS A 115 4.75 12.47 -3.94
N GLY A 116 3.57 12.50 -3.31
CA GLY A 116 2.53 13.49 -3.53
C GLY A 116 1.14 12.89 -3.33
N PRO A 117 0.07 13.65 -3.59
CA PRO A 117 -1.30 13.21 -3.36
C PRO A 117 -1.70 12.09 -4.33
N THR A 118 -2.60 11.22 -3.87
CA THR A 118 -3.29 10.21 -4.70
C THR A 118 -4.78 10.49 -4.73
N GLU A 119 -5.44 10.18 -5.85
CA GLU A 119 -6.89 10.36 -5.99
C GLU A 119 -7.69 9.62 -4.91
N LEU A 120 -7.16 8.51 -4.38
CA LEU A 120 -7.82 7.72 -3.33
C LEU A 120 -7.96 8.45 -1.99
N MET A 121 -7.15 9.48 -1.73
CA MET A 121 -7.26 10.27 -0.49
C MET A 121 -8.64 10.94 -0.36
N LYS A 122 -9.35 11.16 -1.46
CA LYS A 122 -10.70 11.74 -1.50
C LYS A 122 -11.79 10.86 -0.87
N PHE A 123 -11.49 9.57 -0.64
CA PHE A 123 -12.44 8.63 -0.05
C PHE A 123 -12.42 8.60 1.48
N TYR A 124 -11.48 9.30 2.13
CA TYR A 124 -11.48 9.44 3.58
C TYR A 124 -12.77 10.12 4.07
N PRO A 125 -13.37 9.67 5.19
CA PRO A 125 -12.88 8.65 6.13
C PRO A 125 -13.30 7.20 5.79
N ASN A 126 -14.06 6.96 4.72
CA ASN A 126 -14.56 5.62 4.40
C ASN A 126 -13.47 4.66 3.90
N PHE A 127 -12.41 5.21 3.30
CA PHE A 127 -11.24 4.48 2.86
C PHE A 127 -9.98 5.21 3.33
N ASP A 128 -9.25 4.58 4.24
CA ASP A 128 -8.00 5.10 4.80
C ASP A 128 -6.81 4.59 3.99
N LEU A 129 -5.95 5.49 3.54
CA LEU A 129 -4.84 5.15 2.67
C LEU A 129 -3.84 4.17 3.30
N VAL A 130 -3.76 4.10 4.63
CA VAL A 130 -2.89 3.18 5.36
C VAL A 130 -3.68 1.92 5.76
N GLN A 131 -4.84 2.09 6.41
CA GLN A 131 -5.57 0.98 7.03
C GLN A 131 -6.42 0.17 6.04
N SER A 132 -6.93 0.79 4.97
CA SER A 132 -7.73 0.08 3.97
C SER A 132 -6.89 -0.75 2.99
N PHE A 133 -5.57 -0.54 2.95
CA PHE A 133 -4.67 -1.42 2.22
C PHE A 133 -4.29 -2.62 3.08
N VAL A 134 -4.48 -3.82 2.55
CA VAL A 134 -4.09 -5.06 3.23
C VAL A 134 -2.94 -5.73 2.48
N PRO A 135 -2.03 -6.43 3.18
CA PRO A 135 -1.03 -7.25 2.51
C PRO A 135 -1.69 -8.32 1.64
N ASP A 136 -1.25 -8.43 0.38
CA ASP A 136 -1.69 -9.50 -0.50
C ASP A 136 -1.17 -10.86 0.00
N TYR A 137 -2.09 -11.77 0.33
CA TYR A 137 -1.75 -13.05 0.94
C TYR A 137 -0.78 -13.89 0.07
N MET A 138 -1.01 -13.93 -1.24
CA MET A 138 -0.19 -14.73 -2.15
C MET A 138 1.25 -14.21 -2.20
N HIS A 139 1.44 -12.90 -2.38
CA HIS A 139 2.77 -12.32 -2.51
C HIS A 139 3.48 -12.12 -1.17
N ALA A 140 2.77 -11.69 -0.13
CA ALA A 140 3.37 -11.42 1.18
C ALA A 140 3.62 -12.72 1.97
N VAL A 141 2.65 -13.63 2.01
CA VAL A 141 2.72 -14.83 2.85
C VAL A 141 3.30 -16.00 2.08
N LEU A 142 2.68 -16.43 0.98
CA LEU A 142 3.08 -17.66 0.29
C LEU A 142 4.43 -17.49 -0.44
N LEU A 143 4.55 -16.49 -1.31
CA LEU A 143 5.79 -16.25 -2.07
C LEU A 143 6.85 -15.47 -1.28
N GLY A 144 6.44 -14.72 -0.26
CA GLY A 144 7.35 -13.99 0.63
C GLY A 144 7.84 -14.90 1.76
N VAL A 145 7.07 -14.97 2.84
CA VAL A 145 7.47 -15.62 4.09
C VAL A 145 7.68 -17.13 3.93
N VAL A 146 6.68 -17.85 3.41
CA VAL A 146 6.73 -19.33 3.34
C VAL A 146 7.87 -19.76 2.42
N ARG A 147 8.01 -19.14 1.25
CA ARG A 147 9.13 -19.43 0.34
C ARG A 147 10.48 -19.14 0.99
N GLN A 148 10.61 -18.05 1.74
CA GLN A 148 11.87 -17.70 2.42
C GLN A 148 12.23 -18.73 3.50
N ILE A 149 11.28 -19.09 4.37
CA ILE A 149 11.50 -20.10 5.42
C ILE A 149 11.83 -21.46 4.81
N MET A 150 11.07 -21.90 3.79
CA MET A 150 11.33 -23.16 3.11
C MET A 150 12.67 -23.18 2.40
N SER A 151 13.09 -22.05 1.80
CA SER A 151 14.42 -21.94 1.19
C SER A 151 15.51 -22.09 2.24
N LEU A 152 15.39 -21.45 3.41
CA LEU A 152 16.33 -21.61 4.51
C LEU A 152 16.36 -23.04 5.07
N TRP A 153 15.20 -23.71 5.11
CA TRP A 153 15.10 -25.06 5.67
C TRP A 153 15.64 -26.15 4.73
N ILE A 154 15.39 -26.00 3.42
CA ILE A 154 15.78 -26.98 2.39
C ILE A 154 17.19 -26.68 1.85
N GLN A 155 17.56 -25.41 1.67
CA GLN A 155 18.92 -25.05 1.24
C GLN A 155 19.86 -25.17 2.44
N THR A 156 20.40 -26.37 2.65
CA THR A 156 21.59 -26.61 3.46
C THR A 156 22.82 -26.09 2.72
N SER A 157 22.96 -24.77 2.64
CA SER A 157 24.24 -24.17 2.25
C SER A 157 25.23 -24.37 3.39
N SER A 158 26.42 -24.90 3.10
CA SER A 158 27.53 -25.07 4.05
C SER A 158 28.16 -23.76 4.55
N ASN A 159 27.57 -22.61 4.19
CA ASN A 159 28.00 -21.29 4.64
C ASN A 159 26.96 -20.70 5.58
N ASP A 160 27.42 -20.24 6.74
CA ASP A 160 26.58 -19.92 7.90
C ASP A 160 25.51 -18.83 7.68
N PHE A 161 25.59 -18.01 6.62
CA PHE A 161 24.68 -16.86 6.43
C PHE A 161 24.41 -16.46 4.98
N SER A 162 24.20 -17.39 4.03
CA SER A 162 23.80 -17.00 2.67
C SER A 162 22.27 -16.85 2.55
N ILE A 163 21.80 -15.61 2.36
CA ILE A 163 20.46 -15.32 1.84
C ILE A 163 20.64 -15.01 0.35
N ASN A 164 20.34 -15.99 -0.50
CA ASN A 164 20.32 -15.83 -1.96
C ASN A 164 19.52 -14.59 -2.41
#